data_AF-F6S2S5-F1
#
_entry.id   AF-F6S2S5-F1
#
_cell.length_a   1.000
_cell.length_b   1.000
_cell.length_c   1.000
_cell.angle_alpha   90.00
_cell.angle_beta   90.00
_cell.angle_gamma   90.00
#
_symmetry.space_group_name_H-M   'P 1'
#
loop_
_entity.id
_entity.type
_entity.pdbx_description
1 polymer ?
#
loop_
_entity_poly.entity_id
_entity_poly.type
_entity_poly.pdbx_seq_one_letter_code
_entity_poly.pdbx_strand_id
1 'polypeptide(L)'
;MNPNCARCGKIVYPTEKVNCLDKFWHKACFHCETCKMTLNMKNYKGYEKKPYCNAHYPKQSFTMVADTPENLRLKQQSELQSQMKKPRPGA
;
A
#
# COMPACT_ATOMS: atom_id res chain seq x y z
N MET A 1 15.34 29.19 10.20
CA MET A 1 14.33 29.12 9.13
C MET A 1 13.05 28.56 9.72
N ASN A 2 11.92 29.26 9.63
CA ASN A 2 10.65 28.75 10.13
C ASN A 2 10.07 27.74 9.11
N PRO A 3 9.63 26.55 9.52
CA PRO A 3 9.08 25.57 8.60
C PRO A 3 7.75 26.06 8.02
N ASN A 4 7.58 25.96 6.71
CA ASN A 4 6.33 26.29 6.01
C ASN A 4 5.47 25.05 5.81
N CYS A 5 4.15 25.24 5.88
CA CYS A 5 3.18 24.18 5.64
C CYS A 5 3.12 23.85 4.16
N ALA A 6 3.29 22.57 3.81
CA ALA A 6 3.20 22.12 2.42
C ALA A 6 1.80 22.26 1.79
N ARG A 7 0.74 22.45 2.59
CA ARG A 7 -0.63 22.67 2.09
C ARG A 7 -0.97 24.14 1.88
N CYS A 8 -0.74 24.97 2.91
CA CYS A 8 -1.19 26.36 2.92
C CYS A 8 -0.07 27.39 2.76
N GLY A 9 1.21 26.96 2.73
CA GLY A 9 2.38 27.84 2.61
C GLY A 9 2.71 28.67 3.86
N LYS A 10 1.82 28.72 4.85
CA LYS A 10 1.99 29.50 6.08
C LYS A 10 3.02 28.86 7.02
N ILE A 11 3.61 29.68 7.90
CA ILE A 11 4.54 29.22 8.92
C ILE A 11 3.84 28.24 9.87
N VAL A 12 4.50 27.11 10.14
CA VAL A 12 4.04 26.08 11.06
C VAL A 12 4.72 26.30 12.40
N TYR A 13 3.93 26.63 13.41
CA TYR A 13 4.42 26.75 14.77
C TYR A 13 4.69 25.37 15.38
N PRO A 14 5.64 25.25 16.33
CA PRO A 14 5.97 23.98 16.99
C PRO A 14 4.75 23.26 17.57
N THR A 15 3.75 24.00 18.04
CA THR A 15 2.54 23.45 18.67
C THR A 15 1.64 22.67 17.70
N GLU A 16 1.66 23.01 16.42
CA GLU A 16 0.87 22.34 15.37
C GLU A 16 1.75 21.63 14.35
N LYS A 17 3.06 21.53 14.61
CA LYS A 17 4.05 21.00 13.69
C LYS A 17 3.87 19.50 13.52
N VAL A 18 3.51 19.11 12.30
CA VAL A 18 3.46 17.71 11.87
C VAL A 18 4.55 17.49 10.82
N ASN A 19 5.48 16.59 11.13
CA ASN A 19 6.49 16.11 10.18
C ASN A 19 5.94 14.88 9.45
N CYS A 20 5.64 15.00 8.15
CA CYS A 20 5.18 13.88 7.34
C CYS A 20 5.65 14.05 5.90
N LEU A 21 6.01 12.95 5.23
CA LEU A 21 6.44 12.94 3.82
C LEU A 21 7.59 13.92 3.54
N ASP A 22 8.55 13.99 4.47
CA ASP A 22 9.71 14.90 4.41
C ASP A 22 9.33 16.40 4.37
N LYS A 23 8.10 16.74 4.79
CA LYS A 23 7.54 18.09 4.77
C LYS A 23 6.89 18.41 6.11
N PHE A 24 6.68 19.70 6.33
CA PHE A 24 5.97 20.21 7.50
C PHE A 24 4.53 20.55 7.15
N TRP A 25 3.62 20.24 8.07
CA TRP A 25 2.18 20.45 7.93
C TRP A 25 1.63 20.98 9.24
N HIS A 26 0.55 21.76 9.20
CA HIS A 26 -0.26 22.01 10.38
C HIS A 26 -1.13 20.79 10.68
N LYS A 27 -1.41 20.54 11.97
CA LYS A 27 -2.36 19.50 12.40
C LYS A 27 -3.73 19.63 11.74
N ALA A 28 -4.22 20.87 11.54
CA ALA A 28 -5.47 21.15 10.82
C ALA A 28 -5.34 21.02 9.29
N CYS A 29 -4.16 21.27 8.73
CA CYS A 29 -3.91 21.13 7.29
C CYS A 29 -3.66 19.67 6.88
N PHE A 30 -3.45 18.78 7.84
CA PHE A 30 -3.16 17.38 7.57
C PHE A 30 -4.46 16.58 7.44
N HIS A 31 -5.13 16.72 6.29
CA HIS A 31 -6.37 16.01 5.98
C HIS A 31 -6.28 15.27 4.65
N CYS A 32 -7.11 14.23 4.51
CA CYS A 32 -7.16 13.42 3.29
C CYS A 32 -7.55 14.28 2.07
N GLU A 33 -6.86 14.12 0.95
CA GLU A 33 -7.20 14.86 -0.27
C GLU A 33 -8.60 14.51 -0.81
N THR A 34 -9.02 13.24 -0.66
CA THR A 34 -10.29 12.75 -1.20
C THR A 34 -11.48 13.15 -0.32
N CYS A 35 -11.44 12.86 0.98
CA CYS A 35 -12.58 13.10 1.88
C CYS A 35 -12.43 14.33 2.79
N LYS A 36 -11.32 15.06 2.71
CA LYS A 36 -11.01 16.23 3.57
C LYS A 36 -11.08 15.94 5.08
N MET A 37 -11.10 14.67 5.48
CA MET A 37 -11.08 14.25 6.88
C MET A 37 -9.69 14.50 7.46
N THR A 38 -9.63 15.18 8.61
CA THR A 38 -8.39 15.39 9.36
C THR A 38 -7.77 14.06 9.76
N LEU A 39 -6.53 13.87 9.37
CA LEU A 39 -5.75 12.68 9.67
C LEU A 39 -4.81 12.98 10.83
N ASN A 40 -4.45 11.94 11.57
CA ASN A 40 -3.44 12.01 12.60
C ASN A 40 -2.18 11.28 12.15
N MET A 41 -1.04 11.61 12.76
CA MET A 41 0.24 10.95 12.51
C MET A 41 0.17 9.42 12.73
N LYS A 42 -0.79 8.94 13.53
CA LYS A 42 -1.05 7.51 13.78
C LYS A 42 -1.89 6.80 12.71
N ASN A 43 -2.69 7.52 11.90
CA ASN A 43 -3.69 6.91 11.01
C ASN A 43 -3.57 7.33 9.54
N TYR A 44 -2.65 8.24 9.22
CA TYR A 44 -2.43 8.68 7.85
C TYR A 44 -1.66 7.63 7.04
N LYS A 45 -1.87 7.63 5.73
CA LYS A 45 -1.05 6.91 4.77
C LYS A 45 -0.59 7.89 3.70
N GLY A 46 0.72 7.98 3.50
CA GLY A 46 1.31 8.83 2.47
C GLY A 46 1.34 8.14 1.12
N TYR A 47 0.80 8.77 0.09
CA TYR A 47 0.90 8.31 -1.31
C TYR A 47 1.22 9.50 -2.21
N GLU A 48 2.22 9.38 -3.09
CA GLU A 48 2.64 10.46 -4.02
C GLU A 48 2.85 11.84 -3.36
N LYS A 49 3.47 11.88 -2.17
CA LYS A 49 3.70 13.12 -1.39
C LYS A 49 2.41 13.82 -0.93
N LYS A 50 1.28 13.11 -0.89
CA LYS A 50 -0.01 13.58 -0.35
C LYS A 50 -0.52 12.65 0.77
N PRO A 51 -1.20 13.20 1.79
CA PRO A 51 -1.80 12.41 2.85
C PRO A 51 -3.17 11.84 2.44
N TYR A 52 -3.37 10.54 2.67
CA TYR A 52 -4.62 9.82 2.43
C TYR A 52 -5.08 9.10 3.70
N CYS A 53 -6.40 8.93 3.84
CA CYS A 53 -6.96 8.12 4.93
C CYS A 53 -6.82 6.62 4.60
N ASN A 54 -7.03 5.75 5.59
CA ASN A 54 -6.96 4.30 5.40
C ASN A 54 -7.93 3.77 4.31
N ALA A 55 -9.08 4.43 4.15
CA ALA A 55 -10.10 4.06 3.18
C ALA A 55 -9.76 4.51 1.74
N HIS A 56 -9.16 5.69 1.58
CA HIS A 56 -8.81 6.26 0.27
C HIS A 56 -7.36 6.02 -0.13
N TYR A 57 -6.58 5.34 0.72
CA TYR A 57 -5.22 4.96 0.35
C TYR A 57 -5.29 3.89 -0.75
N PRO A 58 -4.67 4.11 -1.92
CA PRO A 58 -4.62 3.11 -2.98
C PRO A 58 -3.88 1.89 -2.45
N LYS A 59 -4.65 0.88 -2.03
CA LYS A 59 -4.11 -0.44 -1.71
C LYS A 59 -3.68 -1.04 -3.04
N GLN A 60 -2.37 -1.11 -3.23
CA GLN A 60 -1.78 -1.98 -4.23
C GLN A 60 -2.17 -3.40 -3.82
N SER A 61 -3.32 -3.89 -4.29
CA SER A 61 -3.63 -5.30 -4.21
C SER A 61 -2.60 -5.99 -5.09
N PHE A 62 -1.57 -6.56 -4.47
CA PHE A 62 -0.72 -7.54 -5.10
C PHE A 62 -1.57 -8.82 -5.31
N THR A 63 -2.49 -8.73 -6.25
CA THR A 63 -3.08 -9.84 -6.97
C THR A 63 -2.67 -9.50 -8.39
N MET A 64 -1.70 -10.17 -8.98
CA MET A 64 -1.78 -11.58 -9.33
C MET A 64 -0.37 -12.16 -9.38
N VAL A 65 -0.24 -13.47 -9.18
CA VAL A 65 0.87 -14.22 -9.73
C VAL A 65 0.94 -13.84 -11.22
N ALA A 66 1.91 -13.00 -11.59
CA ALA A 66 2.20 -12.74 -12.98
C ALA A 66 2.74 -14.06 -13.52
N ASP A 67 1.88 -14.80 -14.20
CA ASP A 67 2.11 -15.89 -15.15
C ASP A 67 3.60 -16.21 -15.41
N THR A 68 4.31 -16.75 -14.41
CA THR A 68 5.66 -17.27 -14.65
C THR A 68 5.50 -18.62 -15.34
N PRO A 69 6.21 -18.89 -16.46
CA PRO A 69 6.12 -20.15 -17.18
C PRO A 69 6.45 -21.38 -16.31
N GLU A 70 7.11 -21.17 -15.17
CA GLU A 70 7.37 -22.18 -14.14
C GLU A 70 6.10 -22.69 -13.44
N ASN A 71 5.10 -21.83 -13.19
CA ASN A 71 3.86 -22.26 -12.53
C ASN A 71 3.00 -23.17 -13.42
N LEU A 72 3.00 -22.93 -14.74
CA LEU A 72 2.34 -23.83 -15.71
C LEU A 72 3.07 -25.19 -15.79
N ARG A 73 4.40 -25.16 -15.76
CA ARG A 73 5.24 -26.38 -15.79
C ARG A 73 5.04 -27.25 -14.54
N LEU A 74 4.92 -26.65 -13.35
CA LEU A 74 4.64 -27.37 -12.11
C LEU A 74 3.31 -28.13 -12.19
N LYS A 75 2.24 -27.51 -12.71
CA LYS A 75 0.93 -28.15 -12.85
C LYS A 75 0.98 -29.35 -13.79
N GLN A 76 1.70 -29.25 -14.91
CA GLN A 76 1.85 -30.38 -15.84
C GLN A 76 2.68 -31.51 -15.21
N GLN A 77 3.71 -31.18 -14.43
CA GLN A 77 4.54 -32.18 -13.76
C GLN A 77 3.77 -32.95 -12.67
N SER A 78 2.94 -32.29 -11.86
CA SER A 78 2.12 -32.95 -10.82
C SER A 78 1.05 -33.88 -11.38
N GLU A 79 0.43 -33.50 -12.50
CA GLU A 79 -0.58 -34.31 -13.20
C GLU A 79 0.04 -35.59 -13.76
N LEU A 80 1.22 -35.48 -14.38
CA LEU A 80 1.95 -36.63 -14.91
C LEU A 80 2.45 -37.56 -13.79
N GLN A 81 2.94 -37.02 -12.66
CA GLN A 81 3.36 -37.81 -11.49
C GLN A 81 2.21 -38.59 -10.84
N SER A 82 0.99 -38.06 -10.92
CA SER A 82 -0.20 -38.72 -10.37
C SER A 82 -0.68 -39.88 -11.24
N GLN A 83 -0.41 -39.85 -12.55
CA GLN A 83 -0.84 -40.88 -13.49
C GLN A 83 0.04 -42.14 -13.46
N MET A 84 1.31 -42.00 -13.04
CA MET A 84 2.28 -43.10 -12.90
C MET A 84 2.19 -43.88 -11.58
N LYS A 85 1.29 -43.50 -10.64
CA LYS A 85 1.08 -44.17 -9.35
C LYS A 85 -0.22 -44.95 -9.22
N LYS A 86 -0.99 -45.16 -10.30
CA LYS A 86 -2.14 -46.08 -10.22
C LYS A 86 -1.59 -47.51 -10.10
N PRO A 87 -1.77 -48.21 -8.96
CA PRO A 87 -1.34 -49.59 -8.85
C PRO A 87 -2.11 -50.41 -9.86
N ARG A 88 -1.39 -51.23 -10.62
CA ARG A 88 -1.94 -52.21 -11.57
C ARG A 88 -2.71 -53.25 -10.74
N PRO A 89 -4.04 -53.38 -10.84
CA PRO A 89 -4.68 -54.60 -10.37
C PRO A 89 -4.37 -55.67 -11.43
N GLY A 90 -3.36 -56.48 -11.14
CA GLY A 90 -3.06 -57.72 -11.85
C GLY A 90 -3.66 -58.91 -11.10
N ALA A 91 -3.93 -59.94 -11.90
CA ALA A 91 -4.37 -61.30 -11.56
C ALA A 91 -5.84 -61.45 -11.15
#